data_AF-A0A376CN86-F1
#
_entry.id   AF-A0A376CN86-F1
#
_cell.length_a   1.000
_cell.length_b   1.000
_cell.length_c   1.000
_cell.angle_alpha   90.00
_cell.angle_beta   90.00
_cell.angle_gamma   90.00
#
_symmetry.space_group_name_H-M   'P 1'
#
loop_
_entity.id
_entity.type
_entity.pdbx_description
1 polymer ?
#
loop_
_entity_poly.entity_id
_entity_poly.type
_entity_poly.pdbx_seq_one_letter_code
_entity_poly.pdbx_strand_id
1 'polypeptide(L)'
;MSSQLSPHQEAIEQDVTNRVLDSFNKTDNPRLKEIMQSLTTHLHAFIRDVRLTEDEWDKGIAFLTECGEITDDKRQEFVLLSDVLGASMLTIAVNNEAYENATEATVFGPFFVDQAPEVKFGGDISGGLSGQPCWVEGTVRDTEGNPIAGARIDVWEADEDGFYDVQYEGHKAAGRGWMRTDSEGR
;
A
#
# COMPACT_ATOMS: atom_id res chain seq x y z
N MET A 1 -4.06 5.77 36.81
CA MET A 1 -5.38 5.50 37.41
C MET A 1 -6.41 6.13 36.50
N SER A 2 -7.19 5.34 35.75
CA SER A 2 -8.24 5.88 34.88
C SER A 2 -9.32 6.48 35.78
N SER A 3 -9.45 7.81 35.77
CA SER A 3 -10.62 8.46 36.36
C SER A 3 -11.81 8.12 35.45
N GLN A 4 -12.78 7.36 35.96
CA GLN A 4 -14.01 7.08 35.21
C GLN A 4 -14.66 8.40 34.77
N LEU A 5 -15.01 8.48 33.49
CA LEU A 5 -15.72 9.61 32.92
C LEU A 5 -17.10 9.73 33.59
N SER A 6 -17.59 10.96 33.74
CA SER A 6 -18.96 11.14 34.20
C SER A 6 -19.94 10.74 33.08
N PRO A 7 -21.12 10.19 33.40
CA PRO A 7 -22.15 9.89 32.40
C PRO A 7 -22.54 11.11 31.54
N HIS A 8 -22.42 12.31 32.11
CA HIS A 8 -22.68 13.55 31.38
C HIS A 8 -21.62 13.82 30.30
N GLN A 9 -20.34 13.60 30.62
CA GLN A 9 -19.24 13.74 29.67
C GLN A 9 -19.36 12.71 28.54
N GLU A 10 -19.68 11.46 28.87
CA GLU A 10 -19.92 10.40 27.87
C GLU A 10 -21.06 10.77 26.90
N ALA A 11 -22.15 11.35 27.41
CA ALA A 11 -23.27 11.78 26.59
C ALA A 11 -22.90 12.93 25.63
N ILE A 12 -22.07 13.88 26.06
CA ILE A 12 -21.56 14.96 25.20
C ILE A 12 -20.71 14.40 24.07
N GLU A 13 -19.76 13.52 24.39
CA GLU A 13 -18.88 12.89 23.40
C GLU A 13 -19.66 12.07 22.37
N GLN A 14 -20.72 11.39 22.83
CA GLN A 14 -21.59 10.63 21.94
C GLN A 14 -22.46 11.53 21.05
N ASP A 15 -22.96 12.66 21.56
CA ASP A 15 -23.74 13.63 20.76
C ASP A 15 -22.91 14.18 19.59
N VAL A 16 -21.63 14.52 19.83
CA VAL A 16 -20.72 14.97 18.77
C VAL A 16 -20.59 13.91 17.66
N THR A 17 -20.38 12.65 18.05
CA THR A 17 -20.27 11.54 17.07
C THR A 17 -21.55 11.38 16.26
N ASN A 18 -22.72 11.40 16.91
CA ASN A 18 -24.00 11.26 16.24
C ASN A 18 -24.23 12.37 15.21
N ARG A 19 -23.92 13.62 15.55
CA ARG A 19 -24.06 14.76 14.64
C ARG A 19 -23.19 14.65 13.40
N VAL A 20 -21.95 14.17 13.54
CA VAL A 20 -21.05 13.99 12.39
C VAL A 20 -21.54 12.84 11.50
N LEU A 21 -21.99 11.72 12.08
CA LEU A 21 -22.59 10.61 11.33
C LEU A 21 -23.83 11.05 10.56
N ASP A 22 -24.67 11.88 11.18
CA ASP A 22 -25.88 12.43 10.56
C ASP A 22 -25.59 13.38 9.40
N SER A 23 -24.42 14.04 9.40
CA SER A 23 -24.01 14.92 8.30
C SER A 23 -23.88 14.20 6.96
N PHE A 24 -23.58 12.89 6.98
CA PHE A 24 -23.49 12.04 5.78
C PHE A 24 -24.83 11.45 5.33
N ASN A 25 -25.95 11.74 6.03
CA ASN A 25 -27.23 11.11 5.70
C ASN A 25 -27.75 11.44 4.29
N LYS A 26 -27.36 12.59 3.75
CA LYS A 26 -27.74 13.08 2.42
C LYS A 26 -26.67 12.83 1.35
N THR A 27 -25.67 12.00 1.62
CA THR A 27 -24.69 11.60 0.61
C THR A 27 -25.35 10.71 -0.43
N ASP A 28 -25.39 11.17 -1.69
CA ASP A 28 -26.08 10.47 -2.79
C ASP A 28 -25.50 9.09 -3.10
N ASN A 29 -24.16 8.95 -3.03
CA ASN A 29 -23.49 7.69 -3.26
C ASN A 29 -23.57 6.82 -1.98
N PRO A 30 -24.32 5.70 -2.00
CA PRO A 30 -24.52 4.87 -0.81
C PRO A 30 -23.20 4.25 -0.31
N ARG A 31 -22.28 3.91 -1.21
CA ARG A 31 -20.97 3.36 -0.83
C ARG A 31 -20.08 4.42 -0.18
N LEU A 32 -20.07 5.65 -0.71
CA LEU A 32 -19.34 6.75 -0.09
C LEU A 32 -19.90 7.05 1.31
N LYS A 33 -21.24 7.06 1.46
CA LYS A 33 -21.90 7.23 2.75
C LYS A 33 -21.42 6.19 3.76
N GLU A 34 -21.45 4.92 3.38
CA GLU A 34 -21.01 3.79 4.22
C GLU A 34 -19.55 3.97 4.67
N ILE A 35 -18.64 4.26 3.73
CA ILE A 35 -17.21 4.46 4.01
C ILE A 35 -17.01 5.62 4.99
N MET A 36 -17.64 6.77 4.74
CA MET A 36 -17.45 7.96 5.59
C MET A 36 -18.03 7.80 6.99
N GLN A 37 -19.19 7.12 7.12
CA GLN A 37 -19.78 6.83 8.43
C GLN A 37 -18.93 5.82 9.22
N SER A 38 -18.39 4.79 8.56
CA SER A 38 -17.46 3.83 9.18
C SER A 38 -16.17 4.52 9.64
N LEU A 39 -15.53 5.29 8.75
CA LEU A 39 -14.32 6.06 9.07
C LEU A 39 -14.53 6.98 10.28
N THR A 40 -15.62 7.75 10.29
CA THR A 40 -15.97 8.65 11.40
C THR A 40 -16.11 7.89 12.71
N THR A 41 -16.81 6.74 12.68
CA THR A 41 -17.03 5.91 13.86
C THR A 41 -15.71 5.45 14.46
N HIS A 42 -14.79 4.92 13.63
CA HIS A 42 -13.50 4.41 14.09
C HIS A 42 -12.56 5.53 14.53
N LEU A 43 -12.52 6.67 13.83
CA LEU A 43 -11.72 7.83 14.22
C LEU A 43 -12.16 8.40 15.58
N HIS A 44 -13.46 8.59 15.78
CA HIS A 44 -13.99 9.09 17.05
C HIS A 44 -13.82 8.07 18.19
N ALA A 45 -13.85 6.77 17.89
CA ALA A 45 -13.51 5.73 18.86
C ALA A 45 -12.04 5.83 19.29
N PHE A 46 -11.10 5.98 18.34
CA PHE A 46 -9.68 6.19 18.63
C PHE A 46 -9.43 7.41 19.52
N ILE A 47 -10.00 8.57 19.17
CA ILE A 47 -9.86 9.80 19.96
C ILE A 47 -10.32 9.61 21.42
N ARG A 48 -11.46 8.91 21.62
CA ARG A 48 -12.00 8.62 22.96
C ARG A 48 -11.22 7.55 23.72
N ASP A 49 -10.66 6.57 23.02
CA ASP A 49 -9.88 5.48 23.61
C ASP A 49 -8.58 6.03 24.23
N VAL A 50 -7.84 6.81 23.45
CA VAL A 50 -6.55 7.37 23.89
C VAL A 50 -6.68 8.67 24.70
N ARG A 51 -7.89 9.24 24.77
CA ARG A 51 -8.16 10.57 25.37
C ARG A 51 -7.26 11.65 24.77
N LEU A 52 -7.25 11.71 23.44
CA LEU A 52 -6.35 12.58 22.67
C LEU A 52 -6.41 14.02 23.18
N THR A 53 -5.25 14.57 23.54
CA THR A 53 -5.14 15.95 24.01
C THR A 53 -5.08 16.93 22.83
N GLU A 54 -5.34 18.22 23.10
CA GLU A 54 -5.21 19.28 22.08
C GLU A 54 -3.78 19.37 21.55
N ASP A 55 -2.77 19.30 22.43
CA ASP A 55 -1.35 19.31 22.03
C ASP A 55 -0.96 18.10 21.15
N GLU A 56 -1.53 16.92 21.40
CA GLU A 56 -1.30 15.73 20.57
C GLU A 56 -2.05 15.83 19.24
N TRP A 57 -3.25 16.40 19.24
CA TRP A 57 -4.00 16.70 18.03
C TRP A 57 -3.24 17.66 17.12
N ASP A 58 -2.71 18.75 17.67
CA ASP A 58 -1.89 19.74 16.93
C ASP A 58 -0.67 19.07 16.29
N LYS A 59 0.01 18.17 17.02
CA LYS A 59 1.15 17.40 16.48
C LYS A 59 0.72 16.45 15.37
N GLY A 60 -0.43 15.78 15.51
CA GLY A 60 -0.97 14.91 14.47
C GLY A 60 -1.31 15.67 13.19
N ILE A 61 -1.90 16.86 13.31
CA ILE A 61 -2.17 17.74 12.16
C ILE A 61 -0.86 18.23 11.52
N ALA A 62 0.13 18.63 12.32
CA ALA A 62 1.45 19.02 11.81
C ALA A 62 2.12 17.88 11.04
N PHE A 63 2.11 16.66 11.58
CA PHE A 63 2.65 15.48 10.91
C PHE A 63 1.97 15.21 9.56
N LEU A 64 0.64 15.23 9.49
CA LEU A 64 -0.09 15.06 8.23
C LEU A 64 0.20 16.19 7.23
N THR A 65 0.45 17.39 7.72
CA THR A 65 0.84 18.54 6.90
C THR A 65 2.23 18.32 6.30
N GLU A 66 3.22 17.93 7.12
CA GLU A 66 4.58 17.62 6.67
C GLU A 66 4.60 16.48 5.63
N CYS A 67 3.78 15.43 5.82
CA CYS A 67 3.60 14.39 4.81
C CYS A 67 3.11 14.96 3.47
N GLY A 68 2.16 15.90 3.51
CA GLY A 68 1.67 16.59 2.32
C GLY A 68 2.73 17.46 1.65
N GLU A 69 3.55 18.17 2.43
CA GLU A 69 4.59 19.08 1.93
C GLU A 69 5.73 18.35 1.20
N ILE A 70 6.08 17.13 1.64
CA ILE A 70 7.16 16.34 1.02
C ILE A 70 6.66 15.36 -0.05
N THR A 71 5.34 15.31 -0.29
CA THR A 71 4.76 14.51 -1.36
C THR A 71 4.89 15.24 -2.69
N ASP A 72 5.41 14.57 -3.72
CA ASP A 72 5.57 15.09 -5.07
C ASP A 72 5.31 14.00 -6.14
N ASP A 73 5.65 14.27 -7.40
CA ASP A 73 5.44 13.34 -8.53
C ASP A 73 6.26 12.04 -8.43
N LYS A 74 7.29 12.01 -7.56
CA LYS A 74 8.19 10.87 -7.35
C LYS A 74 8.02 10.24 -5.97
N ARG A 75 7.63 11.02 -4.96
CA ARG A 75 7.48 10.60 -3.55
C ARG A 75 6.02 10.70 -3.12
N GLN A 76 5.42 9.57 -2.77
CA GLN A 76 4.05 9.49 -2.27
C GLN A 76 4.04 9.20 -0.76
N GLU A 77 4.18 10.22 0.08
CA GLU A 77 4.37 10.01 1.52
C GLU A 77 3.13 9.42 2.20
N PHE A 78 1.92 9.76 1.73
CA PHE A 78 0.70 9.14 2.27
C PHE A 78 0.58 7.65 1.95
N VAL A 79 1.15 7.19 0.82
CA VAL A 79 1.26 5.76 0.51
C VAL A 79 2.25 5.10 1.47
N LEU A 80 3.41 5.73 1.70
CA LEU A 80 4.41 5.21 2.65
C LEU A 80 3.89 5.18 4.09
N LEU A 81 3.10 6.18 4.50
CA LEU A 81 2.40 6.18 5.78
C LEU A 81 1.42 5.01 5.87
N SER A 82 0.68 4.72 4.80
CA SER A 82 -0.19 3.55 4.70
C SER A 82 0.59 2.23 4.82
N ASP A 83 1.78 2.15 4.22
CA ASP A 83 2.64 0.96 4.28
C ASP A 83 3.11 0.68 5.72
N VAL A 84 3.63 1.69 6.42
CA VAL A 84 4.15 1.50 7.80
C VAL A 84 3.05 1.29 8.84
N LEU A 85 1.82 1.73 8.55
CA LEU A 85 0.64 1.43 9.36
C LEU A 85 0.00 0.07 9.00
N GLY A 86 0.52 -0.63 7.99
CA GLY A 86 -0.01 -1.91 7.51
C GLY A 86 -1.34 -1.79 6.73
N ALA A 87 -1.81 -0.58 6.45
CA ALA A 87 -3.07 -0.33 5.77
C ALA A 87 -3.02 -0.80 4.31
N SER A 88 -1.87 -0.65 3.64
CA SER A 88 -1.68 -1.12 2.27
C SER A 88 -1.79 -2.64 2.18
N MET A 89 -1.09 -3.37 3.07
CA MET A 89 -1.16 -4.83 3.13
C MET A 89 -2.56 -5.32 3.51
N LEU A 90 -3.22 -4.68 4.48
CA LEU A 90 -4.59 -5.05 4.86
C LEU A 90 -5.57 -4.83 3.70
N THR A 91 -5.41 -3.73 2.95
CA THR A 91 -6.23 -3.45 1.77
C THR A 91 -6.04 -4.52 0.69
N ILE A 92 -4.82 -5.01 0.50
CA ILE A 92 -4.54 -6.10 -0.45
C ILE A 92 -5.19 -7.39 0.02
N ALA A 93 -5.03 -7.75 1.30
CA ALA A 93 -5.60 -8.98 1.85
C ALA A 93 -7.13 -9.04 1.73
N VAL A 94 -7.85 -7.93 1.99
CA VAL A 94 -9.32 -7.92 1.88
C VAL A 94 -9.83 -7.94 0.44
N ASN A 95 -8.99 -7.62 -0.56
CA ASN A 95 -9.37 -7.62 -1.98
C ASN A 95 -8.80 -8.80 -2.77
N ASN A 96 -7.86 -9.55 -2.22
CA ASN A 96 -7.21 -10.70 -2.85
C ASN A 96 -7.39 -11.92 -1.96
N GLU A 97 -8.64 -12.39 -1.86
CA GLU A 97 -8.98 -13.58 -1.09
C GLU A 97 -8.18 -14.78 -1.60
N ALA A 98 -7.56 -15.51 -0.66
CA ALA A 98 -6.80 -16.70 -0.98
C ALA A 98 -7.69 -17.70 -1.73
N TYR A 99 -7.25 -18.11 -2.91
CA TYR A 99 -7.97 -19.04 -3.76
C TYR A 99 -7.08 -20.22 -4.13
N GLU A 100 -7.48 -21.41 -3.70
CA GLU A 100 -6.75 -22.67 -3.93
C GLU A 100 -5.25 -22.55 -3.60
N ASN A 101 -4.38 -22.72 -4.60
CA ASN A 101 -2.92 -22.62 -4.52
C ASN A 101 -2.39 -21.37 -5.26
N ALA A 102 -3.22 -20.36 -5.49
CA ALA A 102 -2.78 -19.10 -6.07
C ALA A 102 -1.71 -18.44 -5.17
N THR A 103 -0.66 -17.90 -5.79
CA THR A 103 0.38 -17.15 -5.08
C THR A 103 -0.23 -15.91 -4.41
N GLU A 104 0.09 -15.71 -3.13
CA GLU A 104 -0.45 -14.60 -2.36
C GLU A 104 0.00 -13.23 -2.91
N ALA A 105 -0.92 -12.28 -2.97
CA ALA A 105 -0.63 -10.90 -3.36
C ALA A 105 0.05 -10.14 -2.21
N THR A 106 0.89 -9.17 -2.56
CA THR A 106 1.57 -8.28 -1.60
C THR A 106 1.63 -6.85 -2.14
N VAL A 107 2.09 -5.90 -1.30
CA VAL A 107 2.24 -4.48 -1.64
C VAL A 107 2.98 -4.28 -2.95
N PHE A 108 2.44 -3.38 -3.78
CA PHE A 108 3.05 -3.00 -5.05
C PHE A 108 4.31 -2.15 -4.86
N GLY A 109 4.31 -1.29 -3.83
CA GLY A 109 5.38 -0.31 -3.60
C GLY A 109 5.41 0.81 -4.64
N PRO A 110 6.24 1.86 -4.44
CA PRO A 110 6.24 3.05 -5.28
C PRO A 110 7.20 2.99 -6.49
N PHE A 111 7.93 1.89 -6.69
CA PHE A 111 9.09 1.85 -7.60
C PHE A 111 8.86 1.12 -8.93
N PHE A 112 7.62 0.73 -9.21
CA PHE A 112 7.26 0.16 -10.50
C PHE A 112 7.34 1.20 -11.63
N VAL A 113 7.80 0.76 -12.81
CA VAL A 113 7.83 1.56 -14.03
C VAL A 113 7.36 0.71 -15.19
N ASP A 114 6.32 1.18 -15.89
CA ASP A 114 5.67 0.44 -17.00
C ASP A 114 6.61 0.20 -18.20
N GLN A 115 7.54 1.12 -18.43
CA GLN A 115 8.48 1.09 -19.57
C GLN A 115 9.77 0.30 -19.30
N ALA A 116 9.70 -0.77 -18.49
CA ALA A 116 10.84 -1.65 -18.28
C ALA A 116 11.29 -2.36 -19.58
N PRO A 117 12.59 -2.65 -19.77
CA PRO A 117 13.08 -3.34 -20.96
C PRO A 117 12.64 -4.81 -20.97
N GLU A 118 12.42 -5.37 -22.17
CA GLU A 118 12.24 -6.81 -22.33
C GLU A 118 13.58 -7.53 -22.10
N VAL A 119 13.55 -8.60 -21.31
CA VAL A 119 14.70 -9.48 -21.07
C VAL A 119 14.38 -10.87 -21.57
N LYS A 120 15.29 -11.45 -22.36
CA LYS A 120 15.14 -12.80 -22.90
C LYS A 120 15.30 -13.84 -21.78
N PHE A 121 14.80 -15.04 -22.03
CA PHE A 121 14.97 -16.19 -21.14
C PHE A 121 16.45 -16.40 -20.76
N GLY A 122 16.75 -16.48 -19.47
CA GLY A 122 18.11 -16.57 -18.92
C GLY A 122 18.95 -15.30 -19.06
N GLY A 123 18.32 -14.16 -19.39
CA GLY A 123 18.96 -12.85 -19.45
C GLY A 123 19.18 -12.23 -18.07
N ASP A 124 19.76 -11.04 -18.07
CA ASP A 124 20.14 -10.30 -16.87
C ASP A 124 19.38 -8.97 -16.78
N ILE A 125 18.66 -8.76 -15.67
CA ILE A 125 17.92 -7.52 -15.40
C ILE A 125 18.76 -6.46 -14.68
N SER A 126 19.96 -6.81 -14.21
CA SER A 126 20.80 -5.94 -13.37
C SER A 126 21.08 -4.61 -14.05
N GLY A 127 21.28 -4.59 -15.38
CA GLY A 127 21.56 -3.37 -16.14
C GLY A 127 22.86 -2.65 -15.71
N GLY A 128 23.70 -3.33 -14.91
CA GLY A 128 24.90 -2.78 -14.28
C GLY A 128 24.72 -2.31 -12.83
N LEU A 129 23.59 -2.61 -12.17
CA LEU A 129 23.49 -2.46 -10.71
C LEU A 129 24.58 -3.27 -10.01
N SER A 130 25.10 -2.72 -8.93
CA SER A 130 26.03 -3.44 -8.07
C SER A 130 25.26 -4.37 -7.13
N GLY A 131 25.89 -5.50 -6.81
CA GLY A 131 25.30 -6.54 -5.98
C GLY A 131 25.85 -7.92 -6.29
N GLN A 132 25.43 -8.90 -5.49
CA GLN A 132 25.77 -10.30 -5.72
C GLN A 132 24.90 -10.87 -6.84
N PRO A 133 25.47 -11.53 -7.87
CA PRO A 133 24.68 -12.20 -8.89
C PRO A 133 23.72 -13.23 -8.29
N CYS A 134 22.45 -13.16 -8.68
CA CYS A 134 21.38 -14.05 -8.24
C CYS A 134 20.70 -14.70 -9.45
N TRP A 135 20.58 -16.04 -9.44
CA TRP A 135 19.81 -16.76 -10.46
C TRP A 135 18.40 -17.02 -9.93
N VAL A 136 17.39 -16.56 -10.67
CA VAL A 136 15.97 -16.73 -10.34
C VAL A 136 15.30 -17.53 -11.46
N GLU A 137 14.62 -18.60 -11.09
CA GLU A 137 13.90 -19.47 -12.02
C GLU A 137 12.59 -19.98 -11.40
N GLY A 138 11.61 -20.30 -12.25
CA GLY A 138 10.29 -20.74 -11.80
C GLY A 138 9.41 -21.25 -12.93
N THR A 139 8.13 -21.50 -12.61
CA THR A 139 7.08 -21.77 -13.59
C THR A 139 5.78 -21.09 -13.19
N VAL A 140 5.07 -20.51 -14.14
CA VAL A 140 3.73 -19.95 -13.97
C VAL A 140 2.68 -21.00 -14.33
N ARG A 141 1.77 -21.25 -13.41
CA ARG A 141 0.69 -22.25 -13.54
C ARG A 141 -0.64 -21.64 -13.12
N ASP A 142 -1.72 -22.19 -13.67
CA ASP A 142 -3.06 -21.96 -13.11
C ASP A 142 -3.25 -22.80 -11.83
N THR A 143 -4.42 -22.68 -11.21
CA THR A 143 -4.71 -23.35 -9.94
C THR A 143 -4.98 -24.86 -10.08
N GLU A 144 -5.22 -25.34 -11.31
CA GLU A 144 -5.25 -26.76 -11.63
C GLU A 144 -3.84 -27.34 -11.88
N GLY A 145 -2.82 -26.48 -11.91
CA GLY A 145 -1.43 -26.85 -12.14
C GLY A 145 -1.02 -26.88 -13.61
N ASN A 146 -1.89 -26.46 -14.54
CA ASN A 146 -1.56 -26.39 -15.96
C ASN A 146 -0.56 -25.23 -16.22
N PRO A 147 0.46 -25.42 -17.07
CA PRO A 147 1.39 -24.34 -17.40
C PRO A 147 0.69 -23.22 -18.18
N ILE A 148 0.98 -21.97 -17.84
CA ILE A 148 0.46 -20.79 -18.55
C ILE A 148 1.52 -20.28 -19.52
N ALA A 149 1.28 -20.46 -20.82
CA ALA A 149 2.17 -19.96 -21.87
C ALA A 149 1.92 -18.48 -22.18
N GLY A 150 3.00 -17.71 -22.42
CA GLY A 150 2.94 -16.31 -22.81
C GLY A 150 2.57 -15.32 -21.69
N ALA A 151 2.50 -15.79 -20.44
CA ALA A 151 2.29 -14.93 -19.27
C ALA A 151 3.43 -13.91 -19.18
N ARG A 152 3.09 -12.64 -18.95
CA ARG A 152 4.07 -11.57 -18.74
C ARG A 152 4.49 -11.57 -17.27
N ILE A 153 5.79 -11.55 -17.02
CA ILE A 153 6.39 -11.42 -15.70
C ILE A 153 7.18 -10.10 -15.70
N ASP A 154 6.74 -9.13 -14.89
CA ASP A 154 7.47 -7.90 -14.63
C ASP A 154 8.24 -8.05 -13.32
N VAL A 155 9.51 -7.64 -13.31
CA VAL A 155 10.40 -7.74 -12.15
C VAL A 155 11.19 -6.44 -11.96
N TRP A 156 11.34 -6.03 -10.71
CA TRP A 156 12.20 -4.92 -10.32
C TRP A 156 12.74 -5.14 -8.90
N GLU A 157 13.96 -4.68 -8.64
CA GLU A 157 14.63 -4.77 -7.35
C GLU A 157 15.54 -3.55 -7.09
N ALA A 158 15.93 -3.36 -5.83
CA ALA A 158 16.92 -2.36 -5.44
C ALA A 158 18.35 -2.91 -5.61
N ASP A 159 19.33 -2.01 -5.67
CA ASP A 159 20.75 -2.36 -5.61
C ASP A 159 21.22 -2.70 -4.19
N GLU A 160 22.53 -2.97 -4.04
CA GLU A 160 23.14 -3.30 -2.74
C GLU A 160 23.10 -2.16 -1.70
N ASP A 161 22.91 -0.92 -2.15
CA ASP A 161 22.75 0.26 -1.29
C ASP A 161 21.29 0.52 -0.91
N GLY A 162 20.35 -0.29 -1.43
CA GLY A 162 18.93 -0.23 -1.14
C GLY A 162 18.16 0.80 -1.97
N PHE A 163 18.69 1.22 -3.11
CA PHE A 163 18.05 2.17 -4.01
C PHE A 163 17.57 1.51 -5.29
N TYR A 164 16.38 1.89 -5.75
CA TYR A 164 15.89 1.59 -7.09
C TYR A 164 16.47 2.59 -8.09
N ASP A 165 16.65 2.16 -9.34
CA ASP A 165 17.17 2.99 -10.44
C ASP A 165 16.49 4.36 -10.59
N VAL A 166 15.18 4.46 -10.37
CA VAL A 166 14.38 5.71 -10.43
C VAL A 166 14.75 6.74 -9.38
N GLN A 167 15.45 6.33 -8.31
CA GLN A 167 15.93 7.20 -7.26
C GLN A 167 17.26 7.87 -7.63
N TYR A 168 17.96 7.38 -8.67
CA TYR A 168 19.17 7.99 -9.18
C TYR A 168 18.88 9.02 -10.29
N GLU A 169 19.74 10.03 -10.38
CA GLU A 169 19.74 10.97 -11.50
C GLU A 169 20.21 10.27 -12.79
N GLY A 170 19.54 10.51 -13.92
CA GLY A 170 19.95 10.02 -15.24
C GLY A 170 19.18 8.81 -15.80
N HIS A 171 18.25 8.23 -15.03
CA HIS A 171 17.21 7.30 -15.50
C HIS A 171 17.65 6.19 -16.47
N LYS A 172 18.79 5.55 -16.22
CA LYS A 172 19.12 4.32 -16.94
C LYS A 172 18.39 3.16 -16.26
N ALA A 173 17.53 2.46 -17.01
CA ALA A 173 16.84 1.28 -16.50
C ALA A 173 17.85 0.24 -15.99
N ALA A 174 17.75 -0.12 -14.71
CA ALA A 174 18.65 -1.06 -14.04
C ALA A 174 17.90 -1.77 -12.90
N GLY A 175 18.20 -3.04 -12.67
CA GLY A 175 17.47 -3.88 -11.71
C GLY A 175 16.00 -4.09 -12.06
N ARG A 176 15.61 -3.97 -13.34
CA ARG A 176 14.22 -4.13 -13.78
C ARG A 176 14.13 -4.69 -15.19
N GLY A 177 13.05 -5.41 -15.46
CA GLY A 177 12.75 -5.93 -16.78
C GLY A 177 11.43 -6.68 -16.82
N TRP A 178 11.04 -7.13 -18.01
CA TRP A 178 9.92 -8.05 -18.16
C TRP A 178 10.26 -9.17 -19.13
N MET A 179 9.61 -10.33 -18.94
CA MET A 179 9.77 -11.50 -19.80
C MET A 179 8.44 -12.23 -20.00
N ARG A 180 8.42 -13.21 -20.91
CA ARG A 180 7.26 -14.07 -21.15
C ARG A 180 7.57 -15.53 -20.92
N THR A 181 6.61 -16.24 -20.37
CA THR A 181 6.74 -17.68 -20.19
C THR A 181 6.69 -18.44 -21.52
N ASP A 182 7.43 -19.54 -21.58
CA ASP A 182 7.42 -20.46 -22.72
C ASP A 182 6.16 -21.38 -22.73
N SER A 183 6.11 -22.36 -23.65
CA SER A 183 5.00 -23.30 -23.75
C SER A 183 4.85 -24.23 -22.55
N GLU A 184 5.89 -24.40 -21.73
CA GLU A 184 5.88 -25.17 -20.48
C GLU A 184 5.65 -24.28 -19.26
N GLY A 185 5.37 -22.98 -19.46
CA GLY A 185 5.13 -22.01 -18.41
C GLY A 185 6.39 -21.57 -17.68
N ARG A 186 7.58 -21.82 -18.23
CA ARG A 186 8.85 -21.35 -17.64
C ARG A 186 9.12 -19.91 -17.98
#